data_AF-A0A3F2S4U4-F1
#
_entry.id   AF-A0A3F2S4U4-F1
#
_cell.length_a   1.000
_cell.length_b   1.000
_cell.length_c   1.000
_cell.angle_alpha   90.00
_cell.angle_beta   90.00
_cell.angle_gamma   90.00
#
_symmetry.space_group_name_H-M   'P 1'
#
loop_
_entity.id
_entity.type
_entity.pdbx_description
1 polymer ?
#
loop_
_entity_poly.entity_id
_entity_poly.type
_entity_poly.pdbx_seq_one_letter_code
_entity_poly.pdbx_strand_id
1 'polypeptide(L)'
;MKKKRHIGNDFVQVVFKECDEDYDLQTLSGQFNDVHIVIQPLNDNEYRTQVHVKPGIPPFGPLYDRQIVSSSIISKSVRLTCLNANLACQVFHQDLVGFALNCEERLKQIKQLGLRLTTTADWTFDE
;
A
#
# COMPACT_ATOMS: atom_id res chain seq x y z
N MET A 1 14.69 13.72 -11.05
CA MET A 1 13.54 12.99 -11.65
C MET A 1 13.39 11.52 -11.22
N LYS A 2 14.47 10.75 -10.96
CA LYS A 2 14.34 9.30 -10.65
C LYS A 2 13.54 8.98 -9.36
N LYS A 3 13.72 9.74 -8.27
CA LYS A 3 13.07 9.47 -6.97
C LYS A 3 11.55 9.69 -6.97
N LYS A 4 11.07 10.76 -7.63
CA LYS A 4 9.63 11.11 -7.70
C LYS A 4 8.81 10.02 -8.41
N ARG A 5 9.39 9.33 -9.39
CA ARG A 5 8.75 8.21 -10.09
C ARG A 5 8.43 7.03 -9.16
N HIS A 6 9.26 6.79 -8.15
CA HIS A 6 9.03 5.70 -7.22
C HIS A 6 8.05 6.12 -6.14
N ILE A 7 8.29 7.26 -5.49
CA ILE A 7 7.45 7.74 -4.38
C ILE A 7 6.01 8.07 -4.84
N GLY A 8 5.83 8.65 -6.03
CA GLY A 8 4.51 9.07 -6.53
C GLY A 8 3.62 7.95 -7.06
N ASN A 9 4.12 6.71 -7.12
CA ASN A 9 3.38 5.53 -7.57
C ASN A 9 2.96 4.61 -6.42
N ASP A 10 3.33 4.95 -5.18
CA ASP A 10 2.99 4.15 -4.00
C ASP A 10 1.69 4.68 -3.37
N PHE A 11 0.80 3.76 -2.98
CA PHE A 11 -0.49 4.10 -2.34
C PHE A 11 -0.34 4.74 -0.95
N VAL A 12 0.68 4.29 -0.22
CA VAL A 12 0.89 4.63 1.19
C VAL A 12 2.27 5.24 1.34
N GLN A 13 2.34 6.41 1.96
CA GLN A 13 3.58 7.13 2.20
C GLN A 13 3.81 7.32 3.69
N VAL A 14 5.01 6.99 4.14
CA VAL A 14 5.46 7.28 5.51
C VAL A 14 6.33 8.52 5.47
N VAL A 15 5.93 9.54 6.22
CA VAL A 15 6.62 10.83 6.28
C VAL A 15 7.18 10.99 7.68
N PHE A 16 8.51 11.05 7.80
CA PHE A 16 9.16 11.43 9.05
C PHE A 16 9.43 12.93 9.02
N LYS A 17 8.89 13.67 9.99
CA LYS A 17 9.11 15.12 10.12
C LYS A 17 9.64 15.44 11.52
N GLU A 18 10.54 16.40 11.62
CA GLU A 18 11.06 16.91 12.89
C GLU A 18 10.47 18.28 13.25
N CYS A 19 9.79 18.93 12.30
CA CYS A 19 9.17 20.24 12.50
C CYS A 19 7.79 20.13 13.17
N ASP A 20 7.43 21.17 13.93
CA ASP A 20 6.14 21.30 14.60
C ASP A 20 4.99 21.74 13.69
N GLU A 21 5.30 22.23 12.48
CA GLU A 21 4.32 22.66 11.49
C GLU A 21 3.50 21.48 10.97
N ASP A 22 2.20 21.70 10.71
CA ASP A 22 1.34 20.68 10.11
C ASP A 22 1.86 20.27 8.73
N TYR A 23 1.76 18.98 8.43
CA TYR A 23 2.25 18.46 7.15
C TYR A 23 1.23 18.79 6.05
N ASP A 24 1.65 19.55 5.04
CA ASP A 24 0.83 19.78 3.87
C ASP A 24 0.79 18.52 2.98
N LEU A 25 -0.39 17.94 2.84
CA LEU A 25 -0.66 16.79 1.98
C LEU A 25 -0.33 17.05 0.50
N GLN A 26 -0.32 18.31 0.06
CA GLN A 26 0.04 18.67 -1.32
C GLN A 26 1.54 18.63 -1.59
N THR A 27 2.38 18.52 -0.54
CA THR A 27 3.85 18.44 -0.67
C THR A 27 4.28 17.32 -1.61
N LEU A 28 3.63 16.16 -1.49
CA LEU A 28 3.82 15.04 -2.40
C LEU A 28 2.65 15.02 -3.39
N SER A 29 2.85 15.66 -4.53
CA SER A 29 1.92 15.60 -5.66
C SER A 29 2.05 14.25 -6.38
N GLY A 30 1.01 13.42 -6.31
CA GLY A 30 0.92 12.12 -6.98
C GLY A 30 -0.53 11.63 -7.05
N GLN A 31 -0.89 10.97 -8.15
CA GLN A 31 -2.24 10.42 -8.35
C GLN A 31 -2.58 9.29 -7.37
N PHE A 32 -1.54 8.61 -6.86
CA PHE A 32 -1.65 7.43 -6.03
C PHE A 32 -1.35 7.70 -4.55
N ASN A 33 -1.30 8.97 -4.11
CA ASN A 33 -1.00 9.29 -2.71
C ASN A 33 -2.29 9.27 -1.87
N ASP A 34 -2.76 8.07 -1.55
CA ASP A 34 -4.06 7.87 -0.93
C ASP A 34 -4.01 7.88 0.61
N VAL A 35 -2.88 7.46 1.20
CA VAL A 35 -2.67 7.43 2.65
C VAL A 35 -1.30 7.99 3.01
N HIS A 36 -1.26 8.92 3.98
CA HIS A 36 -0.04 9.46 4.55
C HIS A 36 0.04 9.14 6.05
N ILE A 37 1.14 8.54 6.47
CA ILE A 37 1.43 8.27 7.88
C ILE A 37 2.59 9.18 8.27
N VAL A 38 2.26 10.28 8.95
CA VAL A 38 3.23 11.26 9.42
C VAL A 38 3.70 10.87 10.81
N ILE A 39 5.02 10.81 11.00
CA ILE A 39 5.67 10.46 12.27
C ILE A 39 6.50 11.67 12.69
N GLN A 40 6.28 12.13 13.90
CA GLN A 40 7.02 13.23 14.51
C GLN A 40 7.58 12.77 15.86
N PRO A 41 8.90 12.89 16.11
CA PRO A 41 9.45 12.66 17.43
C PRO A 41 8.97 13.76 18.38
N LEU A 42 8.48 13.38 19.56
CA LEU A 42 8.21 14.34 20.64
C LEU A 42 9.40 14.38 21.59
N ASN A 43 9.78 13.20 22.08
CA ASN A 43 10.87 12.97 23.02
C ASN A 43 11.57 11.65 22.65
N ASP A 44 12.66 11.28 23.35
CA ASP A 44 13.42 10.04 23.08
C ASP A 44 12.58 8.74 23.15
N ASN A 45 11.44 8.78 23.86
CA ASN A 45 10.60 7.62 24.12
C ASN A 45 9.23 7.65 23.43
N GLU A 46 8.84 8.76 22.81
CA GLU A 46 7.48 8.98 22.33
C GLU A 46 7.45 9.66 20.96
N TYR A 47 6.59 9.14 20.09
CA TYR A 47 6.38 9.65 18.75
C TYR A 47 4.90 9.98 18.57
N ARG A 48 4.63 11.15 17.98
CA ARG A 48 3.29 11.50 17.49
C ARG A 48 3.13 10.92 16.10
N THR A 49 2.06 10.16 15.89
CA THR A 49 1.66 9.65 14.59
C THR A 49 0.39 10.34 14.14
N GLN A 50 0.32 10.74 12.87
CA GLN A 50 -0.88 11.26 12.23
C GLN A 50 -1.15 10.48 10.94
N VAL A 51 -2.35 9.90 10.83
CA VAL A 51 -2.78 9.14 9.65
C VAL A 51 -3.79 9.95 8.87
N HIS A 52 -3.39 10.39 7.69
CA HIS A 52 -4.29 11.03 6.72
C HIS A 52 -4.72 10.02 5.68
N VAL A 53 -6.02 9.97 5.43
CA VAL A 53 -6.64 9.00 4.55
C VAL A 53 -7.55 9.75 3.57
N LYS A 54 -7.43 9.42 2.29
CA LYS A 54 -8.35 9.93 1.28
C LYS A 54 -9.77 9.41 1.54
N PRO A 55 -10.80 10.25 1.36
CA PRO A 55 -12.19 9.84 1.59
C PRO A 55 -12.58 8.65 0.69
N GLY A 56 -13.30 7.68 1.27
CA GLY A 56 -13.79 6.49 0.58
C GLY A 56 -12.97 5.22 0.80
N ILE A 57 -11.77 5.33 1.37
CA ILE A 57 -10.94 4.16 1.70
C ILE A 57 -11.54 3.44 2.92
N PRO A 58 -11.64 2.10 2.89
CA PRO A 58 -12.09 1.32 4.04
C PRO A 58 -11.24 1.57 5.29
N PRO A 59 -11.82 1.47 6.51
CA PRO A 59 -11.05 1.63 7.73
C PRO A 59 -9.97 0.55 7.86
N PHE A 60 -8.77 0.96 8.25
CA PHE A 60 -7.61 0.10 8.52
C PHE A 60 -6.94 0.55 9.81
N GLY A 61 -6.12 -0.31 10.43
CA GLY A 61 -5.39 0.00 11.67
C GLY A 61 -4.02 -0.65 11.71
N PRO A 62 -3.28 -0.62 12.84
CA PRO A 62 -3.71 -0.22 14.18
C PRO A 62 -3.70 1.28 14.50
N LEU A 63 -3.06 2.12 13.67
CA LEU A 63 -3.00 3.57 13.91
C LEU A 63 -4.15 4.31 13.20
N TYR A 64 -4.69 5.33 13.87
CA TYR A 64 -5.82 6.13 13.41
C TYR A 64 -5.60 7.60 13.76
N ASP A 65 -5.98 8.50 12.84
CA ASP A 65 -5.94 9.96 13.05
C ASP A 65 -4.66 10.40 13.80
N ARG A 66 -4.75 11.16 14.89
CA ARG A 66 -3.62 11.62 15.70
C ARG A 66 -3.46 10.80 16.97
N GLN A 67 -2.32 10.15 17.13
CA GLN A 67 -2.00 9.30 18.30
C GLN A 67 -0.56 9.55 18.79
N ILE A 68 -0.30 9.24 20.06
CA ILE A 68 1.04 9.22 20.65
C ILE A 68 1.39 7.76 20.93
N VAL A 69 2.57 7.35 20.47
CA VAL A 69 3.00 5.96 20.44
C VAL A 69 4.41 5.87 21.01
N SER A 70 4.65 4.89 21.88
CA SER A 70 5.98 4.65 22.45
C SER A 70 6.99 4.20 21.38
N SER A 71 8.25 4.61 21.53
CA SER A 71 9.40 4.19 20.74
C SER A 71 9.56 2.67 20.65
N SER A 72 9.12 1.93 21.66
CA SER A 72 9.18 0.46 21.71
C SER A 72 8.27 -0.24 20.70
N ILE A 73 7.14 0.38 20.33
CA ILE A 73 6.11 -0.24 19.48
C ILE A 73 5.90 0.47 18.14
N ILE A 74 6.35 1.73 18.02
CA ILE A 74 6.09 2.58 16.85
C ILE A 74 6.42 1.89 15.52
N SER A 75 7.60 1.26 15.42
CA SER A 75 8.03 0.63 14.17
C SER A 75 7.12 -0.54 13.75
N LYS A 76 6.59 -1.29 14.73
CA LYS A 76 5.67 -2.40 14.48
C LYS A 76 4.29 -1.86 14.10
N SER A 77 3.78 -0.88 14.84
CA SER A 77 2.47 -0.27 14.61
C SER A 77 2.40 0.42 13.25
N VAL A 78 3.43 1.20 12.88
CA VAL A 78 3.53 1.86 11.57
C VAL A 78 3.55 0.82 10.46
N ARG A 79 4.43 -0.19 10.54
CA ARG A 79 4.54 -1.22 9.50
C ARG A 79 3.22 -1.98 9.29
N LEU A 80 2.55 -2.35 10.39
CA LEU A 80 1.26 -3.04 10.30
C LEU A 80 0.18 -2.12 9.70
N THR A 81 0.19 -0.84 10.06
CA THR A 81 -0.72 0.17 9.49
C THR A 81 -0.46 0.34 8.00
N CYS A 82 0.80 0.40 7.56
CA CYS A 82 1.15 0.48 6.14
C CYS A 82 0.64 -0.72 5.34
N LEU A 83 0.79 -1.94 5.87
CA LEU A 83 0.31 -3.16 5.20
C LEU A 83 -1.22 -3.15 5.05
N ASN A 84 -1.94 -2.83 6.11
CA ASN A 84 -3.39 -2.79 6.10
C ASN A 84 -3.92 -1.63 5.23
N ALA A 85 -3.28 -0.47 5.28
CA ALA A 85 -3.59 0.66 4.42
C ALA A 85 -3.39 0.32 2.94
N ASN A 86 -2.27 -0.32 2.59
CA ASN A 86 -2.00 -0.72 1.22
C ASN A 86 -3.05 -1.71 0.69
N LEU A 87 -3.47 -2.66 1.52
CA LEU A 87 -4.58 -3.57 1.17
C LEU A 87 -5.89 -2.80 0.96
N ALA A 88 -6.21 -1.86 1.85
CA ALA A 88 -7.42 -1.03 1.73
C ALA A 88 -7.41 -0.17 0.45
N CYS A 89 -6.26 0.41 0.10
CA CYS A 89 -6.09 1.18 -1.14
C CYS A 89 -6.23 0.29 -2.38
N GLN A 90 -5.68 -0.93 -2.36
CA GLN A 90 -5.82 -1.86 -3.49
C GLN A 90 -7.28 -2.26 -3.73
N VAL A 91 -8.04 -2.52 -2.65
CA VAL A 91 -9.49 -2.77 -2.75
C VAL A 91 -10.23 -1.53 -3.26
N PHE A 92 -9.86 -0.33 -2.78
CA PHE A 92 -10.46 0.92 -3.24
C PHE A 92 -10.21 1.19 -4.74
N HIS A 93 -9.02 0.85 -5.24
CA HIS A 93 -8.65 0.98 -6.65
C HIS A 93 -8.85 -0.29 -7.47
N GLN A 94 -9.72 -1.20 -7.03
CA GLN A 94 -9.93 -2.47 -7.72
C GLN A 94 -10.33 -2.29 -9.19
N ASP A 95 -11.12 -1.27 -9.52
CA ASP A 95 -11.53 -0.97 -10.89
C ASP A 95 -10.40 -0.39 -11.76
N LEU A 96 -9.44 0.29 -11.14
CA LEU A 96 -8.36 0.99 -11.83
C LEU A 96 -7.12 0.10 -12.03
N VAL A 97 -6.78 -0.69 -11.01
CA VAL A 97 -5.54 -1.48 -10.97
C VAL A 97 -5.81 -2.98 -11.13
N GLY A 98 -7.06 -3.42 -10.96
CA GLY A 98 -7.41 -4.83 -10.96
C GLY A 98 -6.84 -5.50 -9.71
N PHE A 99 -7.53 -5.41 -8.58
CA PHE A 99 -7.10 -6.15 -7.39
C PHE A 99 -7.43 -7.63 -7.55
N ALA A 100 -6.39 -8.47 -7.54
CA ALA A 100 -6.51 -9.90 -7.35
C ALA A 100 -5.38 -10.36 -6.44
N LEU A 101 -5.70 -11.21 -5.46
CA LEU A 101 -4.68 -11.81 -4.62
C LEU A 101 -3.74 -12.64 -5.49
N ASN A 102 -2.43 -12.62 -5.19
CA ASN A 102 -1.43 -13.40 -5.94
C ASN A 102 -1.84 -14.87 -6.12
N CYS A 103 -2.49 -15.46 -5.11
CA CYS A 103 -2.99 -16.84 -5.18
C CYS A 103 -4.15 -17.01 -6.17
N GLU A 104 -5.05 -16.03 -6.25
CA GLU A 104 -6.16 -16.03 -7.20
C GLU A 104 -5.67 -15.81 -8.63
N GLU A 105 -4.76 -14.85 -8.84
CA GLU A 105 -4.10 -14.65 -10.13
C GLU A 105 -3.36 -15.89 -10.58
N ARG A 106 -2.58 -16.50 -9.67
CA ARG A 106 -1.85 -17.74 -9.94
C ARG A 106 -2.80 -18.88 -10.29
N LEU A 107 -3.93 -19.01 -9.60
CA LEU A 107 -4.95 -20.01 -9.93
C LEU A 107 -5.55 -19.77 -11.31
N LYS A 108 -5.86 -18.51 -11.66
CA LYS A 108 -6.33 -18.15 -13.02
C LYS A 108 -5.30 -18.55 -14.08
N GLN A 109 -4.02 -18.26 -13.84
CA GLN A 109 -2.92 -18.65 -14.74
C GLN A 109 -2.80 -20.17 -14.89
N ILE A 110 -2.85 -20.93 -13.80
CA ILE A 110 -2.80 -22.40 -13.83
C ILE A 110 -3.97 -22.97 -14.64
N LYS A 111 -5.20 -22.46 -14.42
CA LYS A 111 -6.38 -22.87 -15.19
C LYS A 111 -6.24 -22.56 -16.68
N GLN A 112 -5.73 -21.38 -17.02
CA GLN A 112 -5.47 -20.99 -18.42
C GLN A 112 -4.39 -21.87 -19.06
N LEU A 113 -3.33 -22.23 -18.34
CA LEU A 113 -2.30 -23.14 -18.82
C LEU A 113 -2.88 -24.55 -19.05
N GLY A 114 -3.69 -25.05 -18.12
CA GLY A 114 -4.40 -26.33 -18.28
C GLY A 114 -5.25 -26.34 -19.55
N LEU A 115 -6.03 -25.28 -19.78
CA LEU A 115 -6.83 -25.15 -20.99
C LEU A 115 -5.96 -25.18 -22.26
N ARG A 116 -4.90 -24.37 -22.32
CA ARG A 116 -3.99 -24.31 -23.48
C ARG A 116 -3.37 -25.66 -23.82
N LEU A 117 -2.96 -26.42 -22.80
CA LEU A 117 -2.34 -27.74 -22.98
C LEU A 117 -3.36 -28.80 -23.43
N THR A 118 -4.62 -28.68 -23.01
CA THR A 118 -5.68 -29.59 -23.46
C THR A 118 -6.12 -29.34 -24.91
N THR A 119 -5.94 -28.13 -25.45
CA THR A 119 -6.32 -27.80 -26.84
C THR A 119 -5.30 -28.26 -27.88
N THR A 120 -4.02 -28.44 -27.51
CA THR A 120 -2.97 -29.00 -28.37
C THR A 120 -2.98 -30.52 -28.40
N ALA A 121 -4.08 -31.13 -28.85
CA ALA A 121 -4.16 -32.56 -29.13
C ALA A 121 -3.69 -32.93 -30.55
N ASP A 122 -3.22 -31.97 -31.36
CA ASP A 122 -2.73 -32.19 -32.72
C ASP A 122 -1.21 -32.03 -32.84
N TRP A 123 -0.45 -32.72 -31.96
CA TRP A 123 0.98 -32.94 -32.22
C TRP A 123 1.15 -34.34 -32.82
N THR A 124 0.89 -34.48 -34.11
CA THR A 124 1.25 -35.68 -34.87
C THR A 124 2.76 -35.65 -35.10
N PHE A 125 3.46 -36.74 -34.73
CA PHE A 125 4.82 -36.95 -35.18
C PHE A 125 4.77 -37.15 -36.70
N ASP A 126 5.41 -36.25 -37.45
CA ASP A 126 5.66 -36.46 -38.87
C ASP A 126 6.63 -37.65 -39.01
N GLU A 127 6.16 -38.76 -39.60
CA GLU A 127 6.97 -39.92 -40.01
C GLU A 127 7.93 -39.59 -41.15
#